data_AF-A0A944Q6E5-F1
#
_entry.id   AF-A0A944Q6E5-F1
#
_cell.length_a   1.000
_cell.length_b   1.000
_cell.length_c   1.000
_cell.angle_alpha   90.00
_cell.angle_beta   90.00
_cell.angle_gamma   90.00
#
_symmetry.space_group_name_H-M   'P 1'
#
loop_
_entity.id
_entity.type
_entity.pdbx_description
1 polymer ?
#
loop_
_entity_poly.entity_id
_entity_poly.type
_entity_poly.pdbx_seq_one_letter_code
_entity_poly.pdbx_strand_id
1 'polypeptide(L)'
;MSASGGTKAIVAALAANLAIAVAKFVAFLFSGSSSMLAESVHSLADSGNQGLLLLGGKKAQREATPQHPFGYGRERYIYAFLVSIVLFTVGGMFAIYEGYEKIHDPHEIEAWYWPVGVLVFAIIAESFSFRTAIKESNVTRGNQSWKDFIRRAKAPELPVVLLEDLGALVGLILALAGVSVALVTGDGVWDGIGTLCIGVLLIIIAIILAAETKSLLLGEAAGTDEIEKIKAAVVDGNTVTRVIHMRTLHLGPEELLVAAKIAVQHDDTAAEVASSINAAEERIRAAVPIARVIYLEPDIYDESAAGAGENPARTPEGPAAAH
;
A
#
# COMPACT_ATOMS: atom_id res chain seq x y z
N MET A 1 -11.84 10.29 -8.82
CA MET A 1 -10.73 10.73 -9.70
C MET A 1 -9.34 10.18 -9.32
N SER A 2 -9.19 9.38 -8.25
CA SER A 2 -7.87 8.82 -7.82
C SER A 2 -7.40 7.59 -8.61
N ALA A 3 -8.32 6.81 -9.19
CA ALA A 3 -8.00 5.54 -9.85
C ALA A 3 -7.04 5.66 -11.05
N SER A 4 -7.02 6.79 -11.76
CA SER A 4 -6.19 6.96 -12.96
C SER A 4 -4.70 7.22 -12.67
N GLY A 5 -4.37 7.86 -11.55
CA GLY A 5 -2.98 8.20 -11.20
C GLY A 5 -2.17 6.99 -10.78
N GLY A 6 -2.76 6.13 -9.94
CA GLY A 6 -2.13 4.88 -9.48
C GLY A 6 -1.82 3.92 -10.62
N THR A 7 -2.78 3.67 -11.51
CA THR A 7 -2.58 2.78 -12.67
C THR A 7 -1.47 3.28 -13.58
N LYS A 8 -1.37 4.59 -13.81
CA LYS A 8 -0.32 5.14 -14.67
C LYS A 8 1.07 4.96 -14.08
N ALA A 9 1.23 5.16 -12.77
CA ALA A 9 2.49 4.90 -12.07
C ALA A 9 2.87 3.41 -12.16
N ILE A 10 1.91 2.50 -11.90
CA ILE A 10 2.16 1.05 -11.99
C ILE A 10 2.56 0.63 -13.41
N VAL A 11 1.91 1.17 -14.44
CA VAL A 11 2.25 0.84 -15.84
C VAL A 11 3.62 1.40 -16.24
N ALA A 12 4.00 2.58 -15.75
CA ALA A 12 5.33 3.13 -15.97
C ALA A 12 6.42 2.25 -15.32
N ALA A 13 6.21 1.84 -14.06
CA ALA A 13 7.10 0.93 -13.35
C ALA A 13 7.21 -0.43 -14.03
N LEU A 14 6.08 -1.00 -14.45
CA LEU A 14 6.07 -2.27 -15.21
C LEU A 14 6.89 -2.16 -16.51
N ALA A 15 6.73 -1.06 -17.26
CA ALA A 15 7.46 -0.86 -18.49
C ALA A 15 8.97 -0.71 -18.26
N ALA A 16 9.37 0.01 -17.20
CA ALA A 16 10.77 0.14 -16.80
C ALA A 16 11.37 -1.21 -16.38
N ASN A 17 10.72 -1.93 -15.47
CA ASN A 17 11.18 -3.23 -14.98
C ASN A 17 11.29 -4.27 -16.09
N LEU A 18 10.34 -4.30 -17.03
CA LEU A 18 10.43 -5.19 -18.20
C LEU A 18 11.59 -4.79 -19.13
N ALA A 19 11.83 -3.50 -19.36
CA ALA A 19 12.95 -3.05 -20.17
C ALA A 19 14.30 -3.43 -19.53
N ILE A 20 14.41 -3.30 -18.20
CA ILE A 20 15.59 -3.72 -17.43
C ILE A 20 15.77 -5.24 -17.50
N ALA A 21 14.71 -6.02 -17.32
CA ALA A 21 14.75 -7.47 -17.42
C ALA A 21 15.24 -7.94 -18.80
N VAL A 22 14.76 -7.31 -19.88
CA VAL A 22 15.23 -7.59 -21.24
C VAL A 22 16.71 -7.22 -21.41
N ALA A 23 17.14 -6.06 -20.90
CA ALA A 23 18.54 -5.64 -20.99
C ALA A 23 19.48 -6.61 -20.26
N LYS A 24 19.12 -7.04 -19.04
CA LYS A 24 19.84 -8.06 -18.27
C LYS A 24 19.89 -9.40 -19.00
N PHE A 25 18.78 -9.82 -19.61
CA PHE A 25 18.71 -11.09 -20.32
C PHE A 25 19.57 -11.09 -21.58
N VAL A 26 19.59 -9.97 -22.32
CA VAL A 26 20.49 -9.79 -23.47
C VAL A 26 21.95 -9.83 -23.01
N ALA A 27 22.30 -9.15 -21.92
CA ALA A 27 23.65 -9.19 -21.36
C ALA A 27 24.03 -10.61 -20.92
N PHE A 28 23.10 -11.40 -20.38
CA PHE A 28 23.30 -12.83 -20.13
C PHE A 28 23.64 -13.60 -21.41
N LEU A 29 22.87 -13.45 -22.49
CA LEU A 29 23.11 -14.18 -23.75
C LEU A 29 24.51 -13.92 -24.34
N PHE A 30 25.04 -12.71 -24.17
CA PHE A 30 26.36 -12.35 -24.66
C PHE A 30 27.51 -12.66 -23.69
N SER A 31 27.28 -12.55 -22.38
CA SER A 31 28.30 -12.83 -21.36
C SER A 31 28.39 -14.30 -20.96
N GLY A 32 27.31 -15.07 -21.17
CA GLY A 32 27.18 -16.44 -20.65
C GLY A 32 27.08 -16.53 -19.12
N SER A 33 26.97 -15.40 -18.41
CA SER A 33 27.04 -15.35 -16.95
C SER A 33 25.75 -15.83 -16.30
N SER A 34 25.83 -16.89 -15.48
CA SER A 34 24.71 -17.37 -14.66
C SER A 34 24.17 -16.30 -13.70
N SER A 35 25.02 -15.41 -13.19
CA SER A 35 24.62 -14.27 -12.36
C SER A 35 23.75 -13.26 -13.13
N MET A 36 24.08 -12.97 -14.40
CA MET A 36 23.23 -12.11 -15.24
C MET A 36 21.85 -12.74 -15.53
N LEU A 37 21.77 -14.08 -15.62
CA LEU A 37 20.48 -14.77 -15.74
C LEU A 37 19.65 -14.66 -14.46
N ALA A 38 20.27 -14.87 -13.29
CA ALA A 38 19.61 -14.70 -11.99
C ALA A 38 19.07 -13.27 -11.81
N GLU A 39 19.88 -12.27 -12.15
CA GLU A 39 19.50 -10.86 -12.17
C GLU A 39 18.33 -10.55 -13.12
N SER A 40 18.26 -11.23 -14.27
CA SER A 40 17.15 -11.11 -15.22
C SER A 40 15.85 -11.66 -14.64
N VAL A 41 15.92 -12.83 -13.98
CA VAL A 41 14.78 -13.46 -13.30
C VAL A 41 14.30 -12.57 -12.15
N HIS A 42 15.21 -11.92 -11.43
CA HIS A 42 14.87 -10.96 -10.38
C HIS A 42 14.07 -9.77 -10.93
N SER A 43 14.54 -9.11 -12.00
CA SER A 43 13.77 -8.00 -12.61
C SER A 43 12.45 -8.44 -13.27
N LEU A 44 12.33 -9.71 -13.68
CA LEU A 44 11.04 -10.29 -14.07
C LEU A 44 10.11 -10.49 -12.86
N ALA A 45 10.64 -10.88 -11.70
CA ALA A 45 9.86 -10.97 -10.47
C ALA A 45 9.36 -9.59 -10.03
N ASP A 46 10.19 -8.55 -10.12
CA ASP A 46 9.79 -7.17 -9.85
C ASP A 46 8.66 -6.72 -10.80
N SER A 47 8.78 -7.00 -12.10
CA SER A 47 7.69 -6.79 -13.06
C SER A 47 6.40 -7.54 -12.65
N GLY A 48 6.56 -8.71 -12.04
CA GLY A 48 5.48 -9.49 -11.45
C GLY A 48 4.74 -8.74 -10.33
N ASN A 49 5.44 -7.94 -9.51
CA ASN A 49 4.82 -7.12 -8.46
C ASN A 49 3.85 -6.10 -9.06
N GLN A 50 4.25 -5.38 -10.12
CA GLN A 50 3.32 -4.47 -10.79
C GLN A 50 2.14 -5.23 -11.43
N GLY A 51 2.39 -6.42 -11.99
CA GLY A 51 1.34 -7.31 -12.47
C GLY A 51 0.32 -7.69 -11.38
N LEU A 52 0.81 -8.00 -10.17
CA LEU A 52 -0.03 -8.27 -9.00
C LEU A 52 -0.88 -7.05 -8.61
N LEU A 53 -0.30 -5.85 -8.57
CA LEU A 53 -1.05 -4.62 -8.28
C LEU A 53 -2.14 -4.34 -9.32
N LEU A 54 -1.84 -4.51 -10.62
CA LEU A 54 -2.83 -4.37 -11.69
C LEU A 54 -3.96 -5.40 -11.57
N LEU A 55 -3.62 -6.66 -11.25
CA LEU A 55 -4.59 -7.72 -11.04
C LEU A 55 -5.49 -7.44 -9.84
N GLY A 56 -4.91 -6.99 -8.72
CA GLY A 56 -5.66 -6.57 -7.53
C GLY A 56 -6.60 -5.42 -7.81
N GLY A 57 -6.14 -4.39 -8.54
CA GLY A 57 -6.98 -3.28 -9.00
C GLY A 57 -8.15 -3.75 -9.87
N LYS A 58 -7.91 -4.67 -10.80
CA LYS A 58 -8.96 -5.25 -11.66
C LYS A 58 -9.97 -6.08 -10.86
N LYS A 59 -9.49 -6.94 -9.95
CA LYS A 59 -10.37 -7.77 -9.11
C LYS A 59 -11.20 -6.95 -8.13
N ALA A 60 -10.67 -5.84 -7.63
CA ALA A 60 -11.39 -4.96 -6.72
C ALA A 60 -12.59 -4.25 -7.34
N GLN A 61 -12.63 -4.14 -8.68
CA GLN A 61 -13.78 -3.57 -9.41
C GLN A 61 -14.94 -4.56 -9.58
N ARG A 62 -14.79 -5.81 -9.12
CA ARG A 62 -15.85 -6.80 -9.19
C ARG A 62 -17.03 -6.41 -8.30
N GLU A 63 -18.23 -6.55 -8.84
CA GLU A 63 -19.48 -6.29 -8.11
C GLU A 63 -19.65 -7.22 -6.90
N ALA A 64 -20.44 -6.75 -5.93
CA ALA A 64 -20.80 -7.50 -4.75
C ALA A 64 -21.54 -8.79 -5.10
N THR A 65 -21.28 -9.83 -4.30
CA THR A 65 -21.95 -11.14 -4.42
C THR A 65 -22.60 -11.49 -3.08
N PRO A 66 -23.51 -12.47 -3.01
CA PRO A 66 -24.06 -12.92 -1.74
C PRO A 66 -22.99 -13.38 -0.73
N GLN A 67 -21.86 -13.93 -1.20
CA GLN A 67 -20.73 -14.32 -0.34
C GLN A 67 -19.88 -13.11 0.09
N HIS A 68 -19.85 -12.04 -0.70
CA HIS A 68 -19.12 -10.81 -0.44
C HIS A 68 -20.05 -9.59 -0.63
N PRO A 69 -20.94 -9.33 0.35
CA PRO A 69 -22.01 -8.35 0.22
C PRO A 69 -21.49 -6.90 0.10
N PHE A 70 -20.29 -6.64 0.59
CA PHE A 70 -19.60 -5.35 0.50
C PHE A 70 -18.67 -5.23 -0.72
N GLY A 71 -18.72 -6.19 -1.65
CA GLY A 71 -17.85 -6.18 -2.82
C GLY A 71 -16.42 -6.65 -2.56
N TYR A 72 -15.54 -6.34 -3.50
CA TYR A 72 -14.17 -6.86 -3.55
C TYR A 72 -13.09 -5.78 -3.39
N GLY A 73 -13.44 -4.58 -2.91
CA GLY A 73 -12.50 -3.44 -2.77
C GLY A 73 -11.19 -3.78 -2.04
N ARG A 74 -11.25 -4.69 -1.05
CA ARG A 74 -10.10 -5.18 -0.28
C ARG A 74 -9.09 -6.00 -1.07
N GLU A 75 -9.42 -6.48 -2.27
CA GLU A 75 -8.47 -7.18 -3.14
C GLU A 75 -7.21 -6.34 -3.38
N ARG A 76 -7.34 -5.01 -3.50
CA ARG A 76 -6.18 -4.10 -3.63
C ARG A 76 -5.20 -4.23 -2.45
N TYR A 77 -5.71 -4.37 -1.22
CA TYR A 77 -4.89 -4.57 -0.03
C TYR A 77 -4.23 -5.94 0.00
N ILE A 78 -4.97 -6.99 -0.40
CA ILE A 78 -4.45 -8.37 -0.45
C ILE A 78 -3.29 -8.46 -1.43
N TYR A 79 -3.47 -7.92 -2.64
CA TYR A 79 -2.43 -7.95 -3.66
C TYR A 79 -1.20 -7.09 -3.30
N ALA A 80 -1.40 -5.94 -2.66
CA ALA A 80 -0.28 -5.15 -2.12
C ALA A 80 0.48 -5.91 -1.01
N PHE A 81 -0.22 -6.63 -0.15
CA PHE A 81 0.41 -7.49 0.85
C PHE A 81 1.18 -8.66 0.21
N LEU A 82 0.64 -9.28 -0.84
CA LEU A 82 1.35 -10.31 -1.62
C LEU A 82 2.64 -9.76 -2.23
N VAL A 83 2.63 -8.53 -2.75
CA VAL A 83 3.86 -7.86 -3.24
C VAL A 83 4.90 -7.76 -2.13
N SER A 84 4.52 -7.39 -0.90
CA SER A 84 5.47 -7.34 0.22
C SER A 84 6.11 -8.71 0.53
N ILE A 85 5.35 -9.81 0.38
CA ILE A 85 5.86 -11.18 0.57
C ILE A 85 6.84 -11.55 -0.56
N VAL A 86 6.50 -11.25 -1.80
CA VAL A 86 7.38 -11.51 -2.96
C VAL A 86 8.67 -10.72 -2.83
N LEU A 87 8.58 -9.43 -2.47
CA LEU A 87 9.74 -8.56 -2.26
C LEU A 87 10.63 -9.06 -1.11
N PHE A 88 10.03 -9.51 0.00
CA PHE A 88 10.79 -10.12 1.10
C PHE A 88 11.51 -11.40 0.67
N THR A 89 10.82 -12.28 -0.07
CA THR A 89 11.34 -13.61 -0.42
C THR A 89 12.25 -13.58 -1.64
N VAL A 90 11.68 -13.38 -2.82
CA VAL A 90 12.38 -13.41 -4.12
C VAL A 90 13.33 -12.23 -4.28
N GLY A 91 13.04 -11.12 -3.60
CA GLY A 91 13.96 -9.99 -3.55
C GLY A 91 14.99 -10.11 -2.43
N GLY A 92 14.57 -9.84 -1.20
CA GLY A 92 15.46 -9.67 -0.05
C GLY A 92 16.22 -10.95 0.34
N MET A 93 15.51 -12.03 0.64
CA MET A 93 16.13 -13.27 1.11
C MET A 93 17.03 -13.92 0.05
N PHE A 94 16.60 -13.89 -1.22
CA PHE A 94 17.43 -14.38 -2.32
C PHE A 94 18.71 -13.55 -2.49
N ALA A 95 18.63 -12.22 -2.43
CA ALA A 95 19.81 -11.35 -2.49
C ALA A 95 20.75 -11.56 -1.30
N ILE A 96 20.24 -11.84 -0.09
CA ILE A 96 21.10 -12.20 1.05
C ILE A 96 21.85 -13.51 0.77
N TYR A 97 21.15 -14.52 0.24
CA TYR A 97 21.77 -15.79 -0.11
C TYR A 97 22.86 -15.61 -1.18
N GLU A 98 22.56 -14.89 -2.26
CA GLU A 98 23.53 -14.63 -3.33
C GLU A 98 24.72 -13.80 -2.82
N GLY A 99 24.47 -12.78 -2.00
CA GLY A 99 25.52 -11.99 -1.36
C GLY A 99 26.44 -12.84 -0.47
N TYR A 100 25.87 -13.79 0.28
CA TYR A 100 26.66 -14.74 1.07
C TYR A 100 27.50 -15.66 0.18
N GLU A 101 26.95 -16.22 -0.90
CA GLU A 101 27.73 -17.04 -1.83
C GLU A 101 28.87 -16.26 -2.48
N LYS A 102 28.63 -15.04 -2.96
CA LYS A 102 29.67 -14.18 -3.56
C LYS A 102 30.80 -13.83 -2.60
N ILE A 103 30.51 -13.74 -1.30
CA ILE A 103 31.53 -13.51 -0.26
C ILE A 103 32.29 -14.82 0.04
N HIS A 104 31.59 -15.96 0.06
CA HIS A 104 32.19 -17.25 0.40
C HIS A 104 33.06 -17.82 -0.72
N ASP A 105 32.63 -17.65 -1.96
CA ASP A 105 33.34 -18.09 -3.17
C ASP A 105 33.45 -16.92 -4.17
N PRO A 106 34.40 -15.99 -3.96
CA PRO A 106 34.56 -14.82 -4.82
C PRO A 106 35.06 -15.23 -6.21
N HIS A 107 34.29 -14.89 -7.24
CA HIS A 107 34.68 -15.10 -8.62
C HIS A 107 35.14 -13.77 -9.25
N GLU A 108 36.17 -13.82 -10.09
CA GLU A 108 36.63 -12.62 -10.81
C GLU A 108 35.61 -12.16 -11.87
N ILE A 109 35.43 -10.84 -11.98
CA ILE A 109 34.49 -10.24 -12.94
C ILE A 109 35.21 -10.07 -14.30
N GLU A 110 35.30 -11.15 -15.08
CA GLU A 110 36.02 -11.13 -16.37
C GLU A 110 35.40 -10.20 -17.42
N ALA A 111 34.06 -10.01 -17.41
CA ALA A 111 33.31 -9.22 -18.40
C ALA A 111 32.56 -8.02 -17.79
N TRP A 112 33.25 -7.22 -16.98
CA TRP A 112 32.68 -6.14 -16.17
C TRP A 112 31.83 -5.09 -16.93
N TYR A 113 32.11 -4.89 -18.23
CA TYR A 113 31.41 -3.90 -19.05
C TYR A 113 29.93 -4.25 -19.29
N TRP A 114 29.57 -5.53 -19.26
CA TRP A 114 28.17 -5.98 -19.37
C TRP A 114 27.37 -5.60 -18.11
N PRO A 115 27.75 -6.05 -16.89
CA PRO A 115 27.07 -5.65 -15.65
C PRO A 115 27.00 -4.13 -15.47
N VAL A 116 28.10 -3.41 -15.69
CA VAL A 116 28.14 -1.94 -15.52
C VAL A 116 27.23 -1.24 -16.54
N GLY A 117 27.25 -1.64 -17.81
CA GLY A 117 26.39 -1.06 -18.84
C GLY A 117 24.90 -1.27 -18.53
N VAL A 118 24.54 -2.45 -18.06
CA VAL A 118 23.16 -2.77 -17.65
C VAL A 118 22.76 -2.00 -16.40
N LEU A 119 23.63 -1.88 -15.39
CA LEU A 119 23.36 -1.08 -14.19
C LEU A 119 23.11 0.39 -14.53
N VAL A 120 23.91 0.99 -15.40
CA VAL A 120 23.71 2.39 -15.83
C VAL A 120 22.38 2.55 -16.56
N PHE A 121 22.07 1.63 -17.49
CA PHE A 121 20.77 1.62 -18.17
C PHE A 121 19.61 1.49 -17.17
N ALA A 122 19.73 0.57 -16.20
CA ALA A 122 18.73 0.35 -15.17
C ALA A 122 18.52 1.59 -14.31
N ILE A 123 19.59 2.26 -13.86
CA ILE A 123 19.49 3.51 -13.09
C ILE A 123 18.72 4.57 -13.88
N ILE A 124 18.97 4.70 -15.18
CA ILE A 124 18.27 5.66 -16.05
C ILE A 124 16.79 5.29 -16.16
N ALA A 125 16.48 4.05 -16.51
CA ALA A 125 15.11 3.56 -16.67
C ALA A 125 14.30 3.70 -15.37
N GLU A 126 14.88 3.27 -14.26
CA GLU A 126 14.29 3.35 -12.92
C GLU A 126 14.09 4.80 -12.49
N SER A 127 15.05 5.69 -12.77
CA SER A 127 14.90 7.12 -12.48
C SER A 127 13.71 7.75 -13.20
N PHE A 128 13.43 7.32 -14.44
CA PHE A 128 12.23 7.76 -15.17
C PHE A 128 10.93 7.20 -14.57
N SER A 129 10.93 5.92 -14.15
CA SER A 129 9.80 5.33 -13.44
C SER A 129 9.52 6.07 -12.14
N PHE A 130 10.54 6.17 -11.28
CA PHE A 130 10.44 6.79 -9.97
C PHE A 130 9.99 8.25 -10.07
N ARG A 131 10.50 9.01 -11.06
CA ARG A 131 10.04 10.37 -11.33
C ARG A 131 8.56 10.42 -11.69
N THR A 132 8.06 9.45 -12.44
CA THR A 132 6.65 9.32 -12.80
C THR A 132 5.82 8.98 -11.56
N ALA A 133 6.25 8.02 -10.75
CA ALA A 133 5.61 7.67 -9.49
C ALA A 133 5.54 8.86 -8.53
N ILE A 134 6.63 9.64 -8.39
CA ILE A 134 6.65 10.88 -7.61
C ILE A 134 5.64 11.90 -8.15
N LYS A 135 5.60 12.09 -9.47
CA LYS A 135 4.71 13.07 -10.09
C LYS A 135 3.24 12.72 -9.83
N GLU A 136 2.85 11.48 -10.07
CA GLU A 136 1.47 11.01 -9.83
C GLU A 136 1.14 11.03 -8.33
N SER A 137 2.09 10.68 -7.47
CA SER A 137 1.89 10.72 -6.01
C SER A 137 1.76 12.13 -5.46
N ASN A 138 2.46 13.12 -6.03
CA ASN A 138 2.35 14.52 -5.61
C ASN A 138 0.96 15.10 -5.88
N VAL A 139 0.25 14.63 -6.90
CA VAL A 139 -1.15 15.03 -7.17
C VAL A 139 -2.05 14.63 -6.00
N THR A 140 -1.82 13.47 -5.40
CA THR A 140 -2.61 12.94 -4.27
C THR A 140 -2.08 13.38 -2.91
N ARG A 141 -0.76 13.52 -2.75
CA ARG A 141 -0.07 13.90 -1.50
C ARG A 141 -0.41 15.32 -1.07
N GLY A 142 -0.55 16.24 -2.03
CA GLY A 142 -0.66 17.67 -1.75
C GLY A 142 0.52 18.15 -0.90
N ASN A 143 0.23 18.74 0.27
CA ASN A 143 1.24 19.31 1.17
C ASN A 143 1.73 18.34 2.27
N GLN A 144 1.24 17.11 2.32
CA GLN A 144 1.63 16.14 3.36
C GLN A 144 3.09 15.72 3.21
N SER A 145 3.80 15.42 4.30
CA SER A 145 5.15 14.85 4.19
C SER A 145 5.14 13.48 3.49
N TRP A 146 6.26 13.04 2.92
CA TRP A 146 6.34 11.69 2.31
C TRP A 146 6.06 10.57 3.32
N LYS A 147 6.54 10.73 4.55
CA LYS A 147 6.31 9.78 5.64
C LYS A 147 4.82 9.69 5.98
N ASP A 148 4.14 10.83 6.07
CA ASP A 148 2.70 10.85 6.34
C ASP A 148 1.90 10.31 5.16
N PHE A 149 2.32 10.61 3.93
CA PHE A 149 1.68 10.06 2.73
C PHE A 149 1.72 8.54 2.71
N ILE A 150 2.90 7.93 2.91
CA ILE A 150 3.06 6.47 2.90
C ILE A 150 2.21 5.82 4.01
N ARG A 151 2.20 6.40 5.22
CA ARG A 151 1.46 5.85 6.37
C ARG A 151 -0.04 6.08 6.34
N ARG A 152 -0.51 7.17 5.72
CA ARG A 152 -1.93 7.55 5.72
C ARG A 152 -2.63 7.19 4.41
N ALA A 153 -1.89 6.84 3.36
CA ALA A 153 -2.46 6.47 2.08
C ALA A 153 -3.33 5.22 2.24
N LYS A 154 -4.63 5.40 1.99
CA LYS A 154 -5.59 4.29 1.95
C LYS A 154 -5.52 3.50 0.65
N ALA A 155 -4.88 4.04 -0.39
CA ALA A 155 -4.60 3.32 -1.63
C ALA A 155 -3.16 2.80 -1.58
N PRO A 156 -2.93 1.48 -1.55
CA PRO A 156 -1.59 0.93 -1.33
C PRO A 156 -0.68 1.02 -2.55
N GLU A 157 -1.23 1.20 -3.77
CA GLU A 157 -0.47 1.08 -5.02
C GLU A 157 0.65 2.10 -5.13
N LEU A 158 0.35 3.37 -4.87
CA LEU A 158 1.32 4.45 -4.99
C LEU A 158 2.44 4.33 -3.94
N PRO A 159 2.14 4.14 -2.63
CA PRO A 159 3.16 3.85 -1.64
C PRO A 159 4.03 2.63 -1.96
N VAL A 160 3.42 1.52 -2.44
CA VAL A 160 4.15 0.30 -2.82
C VAL A 160 5.13 0.61 -3.95
N VAL A 161 4.66 1.17 -5.06
CA VAL A 161 5.52 1.50 -6.22
C VAL A 161 6.62 2.48 -5.82
N LEU A 162 6.32 3.52 -5.03
CA LEU A 162 7.34 4.48 -4.59
C LEU A 162 8.44 3.85 -3.74
N LEU A 163 8.06 2.98 -2.79
CA LEU A 163 9.02 2.33 -1.91
C LEU A 163 9.85 1.29 -2.66
N GLU A 164 9.23 0.58 -3.61
CA GLU A 164 9.91 -0.38 -4.49
C GLU A 164 10.91 0.33 -5.41
N ASP A 165 10.48 1.32 -6.20
CA ASP A 165 11.35 2.09 -7.12
C ASP A 165 12.49 2.81 -6.35
N LEU A 166 12.21 3.34 -5.15
CA LEU A 166 13.24 3.93 -4.28
C LEU A 166 14.25 2.86 -3.84
N GLY A 167 13.76 1.70 -3.41
CA GLY A 167 14.59 0.55 -3.03
C GLY A 167 15.46 0.08 -4.17
N ALA A 168 14.89 -0.04 -5.37
CA ALA A 168 15.59 -0.41 -6.60
C ALA A 168 16.69 0.60 -6.94
N LEU A 169 16.40 1.92 -6.93
CA LEU A 169 17.42 2.94 -7.19
C LEU A 169 18.57 2.91 -6.19
N VAL A 170 18.26 2.84 -4.89
CA VAL A 170 19.31 2.75 -3.85
C VAL A 170 20.08 1.44 -4.01
N GLY A 171 19.39 0.34 -4.30
CA GLY A 171 20.01 -0.96 -4.55
C GLY A 171 20.94 -0.95 -5.75
N LEU A 172 20.55 -0.33 -6.86
CA LEU A 172 21.39 -0.16 -8.05
C LEU A 172 22.64 0.67 -7.77
N ILE A 173 22.53 1.71 -6.93
CA ILE A 173 23.69 2.50 -6.50
C ILE A 173 24.63 1.65 -5.64
N LEU A 174 24.08 0.84 -4.71
CA LEU A 174 24.87 -0.08 -3.88
C LEU A 174 25.57 -1.15 -4.74
N ALA A 175 24.88 -1.72 -5.72
CA ALA A 175 25.46 -2.67 -6.67
C ALA A 175 26.60 -2.02 -7.46
N LEU A 176 26.37 -0.84 -8.03
CA LEU A 176 27.39 -0.12 -8.80
C LEU A 176 28.61 0.22 -7.94
N ALA A 177 28.41 0.62 -6.69
CA ALA A 177 29.49 0.87 -5.74
C ALA A 177 30.28 -0.42 -5.43
N GLY A 178 29.58 -1.53 -5.13
CA GLY A 178 30.21 -2.83 -4.87
C GLY A 178 31.07 -3.32 -6.03
N VAL A 179 30.49 -3.34 -7.25
CA VAL A 179 31.20 -3.69 -8.49
C VAL A 179 32.39 -2.75 -8.72
N SER A 180 32.22 -1.44 -8.55
CA SER A 180 33.30 -0.48 -8.79
C SER A 180 34.48 -0.69 -7.83
N VAL A 181 34.22 -0.94 -6.55
CA VAL A 181 35.27 -1.24 -5.57
C VAL A 181 35.94 -2.56 -5.92
N ALA A 182 35.16 -3.61 -6.22
CA ALA A 182 35.70 -4.92 -6.61
C ALA A 182 36.67 -4.83 -7.80
N LEU A 183 36.34 -4.00 -8.81
CA LEU A 183 37.20 -3.77 -9.97
C LEU A 183 38.49 -3.01 -9.63
N VAL A 184 38.43 -2.06 -8.70
CA VAL A 184 39.60 -1.27 -8.28
C VAL A 184 40.53 -2.08 -7.37
N THR A 185 39.98 -2.90 -6.48
CA THR A 185 40.76 -3.69 -5.52
C THR A 185 41.18 -5.05 -6.08
N GLY A 186 40.51 -5.54 -7.13
CA GLY A 186 40.66 -6.90 -7.63
C GLY A 186 40.05 -7.94 -6.68
N ASP A 187 39.13 -7.55 -5.80
CA ASP A 187 38.55 -8.41 -4.77
C ASP A 187 37.02 -8.48 -4.94
N GLY A 188 36.53 -9.64 -5.40
CA GLY A 188 35.11 -9.90 -5.66
C GLY A 188 34.22 -9.85 -4.41
N VAL A 189 34.78 -9.89 -3.20
CA VAL A 189 34.02 -9.80 -1.95
C VAL A 189 33.19 -8.51 -1.87
N TRP A 190 33.68 -7.40 -2.45
CA TRP A 190 32.97 -6.12 -2.44
C TRP A 190 31.67 -6.14 -3.25
N ASP A 191 31.59 -6.95 -4.32
CA ASP A 191 30.34 -7.17 -5.05
C ASP A 191 29.34 -7.94 -4.16
N GLY A 192 29.81 -8.98 -3.48
CA GLY A 192 29.00 -9.75 -2.53
C GLY A 192 28.47 -8.93 -1.35
N ILE A 193 29.29 -8.02 -0.78
CA ILE A 193 28.84 -7.07 0.25
C ILE A 193 27.77 -6.13 -0.31
N GLY A 194 27.94 -5.63 -1.53
CA GLY A 194 26.94 -4.82 -2.22
C GLY A 194 25.60 -5.56 -2.34
N THR A 195 25.62 -6.79 -2.85
CA THR A 195 24.43 -7.66 -2.96
C THR A 195 23.79 -7.94 -1.59
N LEU A 196 24.58 -8.18 -0.55
CA LEU A 196 24.06 -8.38 0.82
C LEU A 196 23.35 -7.12 1.35
N CYS A 197 23.92 -5.94 1.13
CA CYS A 197 23.29 -4.66 1.50
C CYS A 197 21.96 -4.44 0.78
N ILE A 198 21.86 -4.81 -0.49
CA ILE A 198 20.60 -4.78 -1.26
C ILE A 198 19.58 -5.71 -0.61
N GLY A 199 19.95 -6.94 -0.27
CA GLY A 199 19.06 -7.90 0.40
C GLY A 199 18.49 -7.36 1.71
N VAL A 200 19.33 -6.75 2.55
CA VAL A 200 18.88 -6.11 3.81
C VAL A 200 17.94 -4.94 3.53
N LEU A 201 18.26 -4.09 2.56
CA LEU A 201 17.41 -2.97 2.15
C LEU A 201 16.02 -3.44 1.72
N LEU A 202 15.93 -4.46 0.86
CA LEU A 202 14.67 -5.02 0.38
C LEU A 202 13.86 -5.64 1.52
N ILE A 203 14.49 -6.33 2.47
CA ILE A 203 13.80 -6.84 3.66
C ILE A 203 13.20 -5.71 4.49
N ILE A 204 13.93 -4.61 4.72
CA ILE A 204 13.42 -3.45 5.46
C ILE A 204 12.20 -2.86 4.74
N ILE A 205 12.29 -2.67 3.43
CA ILE A 205 11.19 -2.13 2.62
C ILE A 205 9.98 -3.07 2.67
N ALA A 206 10.19 -4.38 2.51
CA ALA A 206 9.13 -5.36 2.57
C ALA A 206 8.44 -5.40 3.94
N ILE A 207 9.18 -5.28 5.05
CA ILE A 207 8.61 -5.20 6.40
C ILE A 207 7.76 -3.94 6.56
N ILE A 208 8.24 -2.79 6.08
CA ILE A 208 7.46 -1.54 6.10
C ILE A 208 6.17 -1.72 5.30
N LEU A 209 6.24 -2.22 4.07
CA LEU A 209 5.07 -2.46 3.22
C LEU A 209 4.08 -3.44 3.86
N ALA A 210 4.57 -4.54 4.42
CA ALA A 210 3.75 -5.54 5.09
C ALA A 210 3.03 -4.95 6.32
N ALA A 211 3.71 -4.11 7.10
CA ALA A 211 3.12 -3.46 8.28
C ALA A 211 1.99 -2.49 7.90
N GLU A 212 2.21 -1.64 6.89
CA GLU A 212 1.22 -0.66 6.43
C GLU A 212 0.01 -1.37 5.76
N THR A 213 0.27 -2.34 4.89
CA THR A 213 -0.81 -3.08 4.20
C THR A 213 -1.61 -3.98 5.14
N LYS A 214 -0.99 -4.55 6.18
CA LYS A 214 -1.69 -5.32 7.22
C LYS A 214 -2.75 -4.46 7.93
N SER A 215 -2.43 -3.21 8.25
CA SER A 215 -3.38 -2.32 8.91
C SER A 215 -4.63 -2.06 8.03
N LEU A 216 -4.41 -1.82 6.74
CA LEU A 216 -5.48 -1.67 5.74
C LEU A 216 -6.33 -2.95 5.58
N LEU A 217 -5.71 -4.13 5.67
CA LEU A 217 -6.41 -5.42 5.61
C LEU A 217 -7.32 -5.69 6.81
N LEU A 218 -6.86 -5.33 8.02
CA LEU A 218 -7.67 -5.39 9.23
C LEU A 218 -8.85 -4.42 9.16
N GLY A 219 -8.63 -3.31 8.44
CA GLY A 219 -9.61 -2.29 8.18
C GLY A 219 -9.40 -1.11 9.11
N GLU A 220 -8.96 0.00 8.52
CA GLU A 220 -8.70 1.23 9.24
C GLU A 220 -9.95 2.11 9.32
N ALA A 221 -9.99 2.92 10.38
CA ALA A 221 -10.96 4.00 10.50
C ALA A 221 -10.72 5.09 9.44
N ALA A 222 -11.76 5.87 9.16
CA ALA A 222 -11.70 7.09 8.38
C ALA A 222 -10.71 8.09 8.99
N GLY A 223 -10.20 9.00 8.15
CA GLY A 223 -9.35 10.09 8.63
C GLY A 223 -10.10 11.02 9.59
N THR A 224 -9.36 11.73 10.45
CA THR A 224 -9.94 12.70 11.41
C THR A 224 -10.82 13.73 10.72
N ASP A 225 -10.39 14.23 9.56
CA ASP A 225 -11.13 15.25 8.82
C ASP A 225 -12.44 14.70 8.24
N GLU A 226 -12.46 13.43 7.85
CA GLU A 226 -13.66 12.74 7.37
C GLU A 226 -14.62 12.47 8.53
N ILE A 227 -14.10 12.01 9.66
CA ILE A 227 -14.86 11.81 10.90
C ILE A 227 -15.58 13.09 11.31
N GLU A 228 -14.88 14.23 11.35
CA GLU A 228 -15.50 15.50 11.74
C GLU A 228 -16.53 15.99 10.72
N LYS A 229 -16.28 15.81 9.41
CA LYS A 229 -17.28 16.09 8.38
C LYS A 229 -18.53 15.23 8.53
N ILE A 230 -18.37 13.93 8.82
CA ILE A 230 -19.51 13.01 9.02
C ILE A 230 -20.29 13.43 10.26
N LYS A 231 -19.63 13.71 11.39
CA LYS A 231 -20.29 14.19 12.61
C LYS A 231 -21.10 15.46 12.37
N ALA A 232 -20.52 16.42 11.66
CA ALA A 232 -21.19 17.67 11.31
C ALA A 232 -22.37 17.46 10.35
N ALA A 233 -22.25 16.53 9.39
CA ALA A 233 -23.28 16.24 8.40
C ALA A 233 -24.47 15.45 8.97
N VAL A 234 -24.23 14.62 9.99
CA VAL A 234 -25.28 13.83 10.65
C VAL A 234 -26.29 14.73 11.36
N VAL A 235 -25.80 15.71 12.12
CA VAL A 235 -26.61 16.55 13.02
C VAL A 235 -27.34 17.64 12.23
N ASP A 236 -28.68 17.63 12.27
CA ASP A 236 -29.51 18.71 11.71
C ASP A 236 -29.96 19.75 12.76
N GLY A 237 -29.73 19.46 14.04
CA GLY A 237 -30.05 20.34 15.16
C GLY A 237 -31.52 20.35 15.57
N ASN A 238 -32.38 19.61 14.86
CA ASN A 238 -33.82 19.52 15.14
C ASN A 238 -34.19 18.12 15.62
N THR A 239 -34.19 17.15 14.70
CA THR A 239 -34.54 15.74 14.96
C THR A 239 -33.32 14.97 15.40
N VAL A 240 -32.18 15.11 14.69
CA VAL A 240 -30.92 14.48 15.08
C VAL A 240 -30.07 15.51 15.80
N THR A 241 -29.94 15.32 17.11
CA THR A 241 -29.33 16.31 18.01
C THR A 241 -27.83 16.10 18.19
N ARG A 242 -27.35 14.85 18.16
CA ARG A 242 -25.94 14.50 18.29
C ARG A 242 -25.62 13.10 17.80
N VAL A 243 -24.34 12.84 17.60
CA VAL A 243 -23.79 11.48 17.45
C VAL A 243 -23.45 10.93 18.83
N ILE A 244 -23.96 9.75 19.19
CA ILE A 244 -23.68 9.07 20.47
C ILE A 244 -22.35 8.32 20.36
N HIS A 245 -22.23 7.43 19.37
CA HIS A 245 -20.98 6.78 19.01
C HIS A 245 -20.92 6.54 17.51
N MET A 246 -19.71 6.47 16.95
CA MET A 246 -19.50 6.22 15.53
C MET A 246 -18.26 5.37 15.32
N ARG A 247 -18.40 4.32 14.52
CA ARG A 247 -17.32 3.49 14.01
C ARG A 247 -17.28 3.60 12.50
N THR A 248 -16.08 3.68 11.96
CA THR A 248 -15.87 3.76 10.52
C THR A 248 -14.86 2.71 10.10
N LEU A 249 -15.00 2.21 8.88
CA LEU A 249 -14.15 1.15 8.36
C LEU A 249 -13.97 1.30 6.85
N HIS A 250 -12.73 1.33 6.39
CA HIS A 250 -12.45 1.21 4.96
C HIS A 250 -12.75 -0.22 4.47
N LEU A 251 -13.70 -0.32 3.54
CA LEU A 251 -14.01 -1.54 2.77
C LEU A 251 -13.15 -1.62 1.50
N GLY A 252 -12.57 -0.50 1.10
CA GLY A 252 -11.57 -0.34 0.05
C GLY A 252 -11.02 1.08 0.09
N PRO A 253 -10.07 1.42 -0.81
CA PRO A 253 -9.44 2.75 -0.77
C PRO A 253 -10.43 3.89 -1.01
N GLU A 254 -11.48 3.65 -1.78
CA GLU A 254 -12.54 4.62 -2.10
C GLU A 254 -13.92 4.25 -1.54
N GLU A 255 -13.97 3.31 -0.58
CA GLU A 255 -15.22 2.84 -0.01
C GLU A 255 -15.14 2.76 1.51
N LEU A 256 -15.96 3.57 2.16
CA LEU A 256 -16.04 3.71 3.60
C LEU A 256 -17.40 3.23 4.10
N LEU A 257 -17.36 2.40 5.14
CA LEU A 257 -18.51 2.04 5.97
C LEU A 257 -18.57 3.00 7.16
N VAL A 258 -19.75 3.55 7.40
CA VAL A 258 -20.08 4.39 8.55
C VAL A 258 -21.19 3.69 9.34
N ALA A 259 -20.88 3.27 10.56
CA ALA A 259 -21.86 2.76 11.51
C ALA A 259 -21.93 3.74 12.68
N ALA A 260 -23.05 4.43 12.84
CA ALA A 260 -23.22 5.44 13.86
C ALA A 260 -24.52 5.27 14.61
N LYS A 261 -24.46 5.53 15.90
CA LYS A 261 -25.62 5.66 16.76
C LYS A 261 -25.90 7.14 16.98
N ILE A 262 -27.13 7.57 16.69
CA ILE A 262 -27.52 8.97 16.64
C ILE A 262 -28.63 9.24 17.64
N ALA A 263 -28.55 10.39 18.31
CA ALA A 263 -29.56 10.81 19.27
C ALA A 263 -30.71 11.50 18.55
N VAL A 264 -31.92 10.98 18.75
CA VAL A 264 -33.17 11.59 18.26
C VAL A 264 -33.98 12.17 19.41
N GLN A 265 -34.96 13.03 19.11
CA GLN A 265 -35.88 13.54 20.13
C GLN A 265 -36.79 12.39 20.61
N HIS A 266 -37.17 12.45 21.89
CA HIS A 266 -38.03 11.43 22.51
C HIS A 266 -39.44 11.39 21.89
N ASP A 267 -39.96 12.54 21.49
CA ASP A 267 -41.36 12.71 21.08
C ASP A 267 -41.57 12.64 19.55
N ASP A 268 -40.51 12.40 18.77
CA ASP A 268 -40.59 12.26 17.32
C ASP A 268 -41.27 10.94 16.93
N THR A 269 -42.11 11.00 15.91
CA THR A 269 -42.74 9.81 15.34
C THR A 269 -41.74 8.96 14.56
N ALA A 270 -42.02 7.67 14.40
CA ALA A 270 -41.19 6.78 13.59
C ALA A 270 -40.99 7.28 12.15
N ALA A 271 -41.98 7.99 11.58
CA ALA A 271 -41.89 8.56 10.24
C ALA A 271 -40.91 9.75 10.19
N GLU A 272 -40.92 10.61 11.20
CA GLU A 272 -39.99 11.75 11.32
C GLU A 272 -38.56 11.27 11.53
N VAL A 273 -38.36 10.29 12.41
CA VAL A 273 -37.05 9.64 12.63
C VAL A 273 -36.53 9.02 11.32
N ALA A 274 -37.35 8.24 10.62
CA ALA A 274 -36.94 7.63 9.34
C ALA A 274 -36.58 8.67 8.27
N SER A 275 -37.37 9.75 8.16
CA SER A 275 -37.07 10.84 7.22
C SER A 275 -35.77 11.56 7.58
N SER A 276 -35.50 11.79 8.86
CA SER A 276 -34.28 12.46 9.29
C SER A 276 -33.04 11.57 9.10
N ILE A 277 -33.16 10.25 9.33
CA ILE A 277 -32.10 9.28 8.99
C ILE A 277 -31.76 9.33 7.49
N ASN A 278 -32.77 9.25 6.61
CA ASN A 278 -32.54 9.34 5.16
C ASN A 278 -31.86 10.66 4.76
N ALA A 279 -32.31 11.78 5.34
CA ALA A 279 -31.71 13.07 5.09
C ALA A 279 -30.26 13.16 5.63
N ALA A 280 -29.97 12.55 6.77
CA ALA A 280 -28.63 12.46 7.33
C ALA A 280 -27.70 11.63 6.42
N GLU A 281 -28.17 10.50 5.89
CA GLU A 281 -27.40 9.71 4.92
C GLU A 281 -27.06 10.52 3.67
N GLU A 282 -28.00 11.28 3.11
CA GLU A 282 -27.76 12.16 1.97
C GLU A 282 -26.71 13.24 2.27
N ARG A 283 -26.80 13.89 3.44
CA ARG A 283 -25.81 14.88 3.89
C ARG A 283 -24.42 14.27 4.05
N ILE A 284 -24.33 13.07 4.63
CA ILE A 284 -23.06 12.35 4.80
C ILE A 284 -22.45 12.04 3.43
N ARG A 285 -23.24 11.52 2.48
CA ARG A 285 -22.75 11.21 1.12
C ARG A 285 -22.29 12.46 0.37
N ALA A 286 -22.97 13.59 0.57
CA ALA A 286 -22.56 14.86 -0.01
C ALA A 286 -21.25 15.39 0.60
N ALA A 287 -21.08 15.27 1.91
CA ALA A 287 -19.90 15.75 2.62
C ALA A 287 -18.66 14.83 2.43
N VAL A 288 -18.88 13.52 2.38
CA VAL A 288 -17.85 12.49 2.24
C VAL A 288 -18.30 11.47 1.18
N PRO A 289 -18.00 11.71 -0.11
CA PRO A 289 -18.48 10.87 -1.21
C PRO A 289 -18.08 9.40 -1.16
N ILE A 290 -17.00 9.06 -0.43
CA ILE A 290 -16.55 7.68 -0.24
C ILE A 290 -17.38 6.90 0.81
N ALA A 291 -18.22 7.57 1.61
CA ALA A 291 -19.13 6.94 2.56
C ALA A 291 -20.30 6.25 1.84
N ARG A 292 -20.04 5.07 1.28
CA ARG A 292 -21.01 4.34 0.46
C ARG A 292 -21.95 3.48 1.28
N VAL A 293 -21.46 2.89 2.37
CA VAL A 293 -22.26 2.04 3.26
C VAL A 293 -22.48 2.80 4.55
N ILE A 294 -23.74 3.12 4.86
CA ILE A 294 -24.09 3.91 6.04
C ILE A 294 -25.16 3.13 6.82
N TYR A 295 -24.94 2.97 8.10
CA TYR A 295 -25.90 2.44 9.06
C TYR A 295 -26.05 3.44 10.20
N LEU A 296 -27.24 4.01 10.32
CA LEU A 296 -27.60 4.93 11.40
C LEU A 296 -28.62 4.26 12.32
N GLU A 297 -28.24 4.02 13.57
CA GLU A 297 -29.13 3.50 14.62
C GLU A 297 -29.67 4.69 15.44
N PRO A 298 -30.98 4.98 15.42
CA PRO A 298 -31.55 6.01 16.28
C PRO A 298 -31.66 5.51 17.73
N ASP A 299 -31.38 6.39 18.69
CA ASP A 299 -31.58 6.15 20.12
C ASP A 299 -31.88 7.44 20.86
N ILE A 300 -32.34 7.34 22.11
CA ILE A 300 -32.53 8.46 23.01
C ILE A 300 -31.26 8.62 23.84
N TYR A 301 -30.70 9.83 23.85
CA TYR A 301 -29.47 10.09 24.58
C TYR A 301 -29.69 10.06 26.10
N ASP A 302 -28.90 9.26 26.80
CA ASP A 302 -28.87 9.17 28.26
C ASP A 302 -27.51 9.67 28.80
N GLU A 303 -27.54 10.82 29.47
CA GLU A 303 -26.35 11.43 30.09
C GLU A 303 -25.72 10.54 31.18
N SER A 304 -26.54 9.77 31.90
CA SER A 304 -26.07 8.90 32.98
C SER A 304 -25.33 7.68 32.42
N ALA A 305 -25.80 7.13 31.30
CA ALA A 305 -25.13 6.05 30.59
C ALA A 305 -23.82 6.51 29.91
N ALA A 306 -23.79 7.74 29.38
CA ALA A 306 -22.58 8.31 28.78
C ALA A 306 -21.48 8.59 29.81
N GLY A 307 -21.83 9.02 31.03
CA GLY A 307 -20.88 9.28 32.12
C GLY A 307 -20.25 8.02 32.72
N ALA A 308 -20.86 6.85 32.53
CA ALA A 308 -20.33 5.57 33.03
C ALA A 308 -19.16 5.01 32.17
N GLY A 309 -18.85 5.62 31.02
CA GLY A 309 -17.85 5.16 30.07
C GLY A 309 -18.31 3.96 29.23
N GLU A 310 -17.64 3.72 28.09
CA GLU A 310 -17.85 2.50 27.30
C GLU A 310 -17.51 1.29 28.17
N ASN A 311 -18.53 0.57 28.64
CA ASN A 311 -18.33 -0.71 29.31
C ASN A 311 -18.02 -1.75 28.21
N PRO A 312 -16.79 -2.28 28.10
CA PRO A 312 -16.44 -3.24 27.05
C PRO A 312 -17.26 -4.54 27.13
N ALA A 313 -17.90 -4.81 28.27
CA ALA A 313 -18.84 -5.92 28.44
C ALA A 313 -20.25 -5.66 27.89
N ARG A 314 -20.57 -4.42 27.47
CA ARG A 314 -21.87 -4.03 26.89
C ARG A 314 -21.81 -3.69 25.40
N THR A 315 -20.64 -3.62 24.81
CA THR A 315 -20.51 -3.64 23.35
C THR A 315 -20.93 -5.03 22.84
N PRO A 316 -21.81 -5.14 21.83
CA PRO A 316 -22.21 -6.45 21.27
C PRO A 316 -21.03 -7.29 20.75
N GLU A 317 -19.84 -6.71 20.59
CA GLU A 317 -18.66 -7.32 19.97
C GLU A 317 -17.32 -6.91 20.63
N GLY A 318 -17.26 -6.75 21.95
CA GLY A 318 -15.99 -6.51 22.68
C GLY A 318 -15.37 -7.82 23.19
N PRO A 319 -14.04 -8.04 23.11
CA PRO A 319 -13.43 -9.29 23.58
C PRO A 319 -13.64 -9.41 25.09
N ALA A 320 -14.23 -10.53 25.51
CA ALA A 320 -14.31 -10.90 26.91
C ALA A 320 -12.92 -10.79 27.54
N ALA A 321 -12.83 -10.12 28.69
CA ALA A 321 -11.60 -9.93 29.43
C ALA A 321 -10.87 -11.28 29.56
N ALA A 322 -9.66 -11.37 29.00
CA ALA A 322 -8.79 -12.51 29.20
C ALA A 322 -8.37 -12.52 30.68
N HIS A 323 -8.79 -13.57 31.39
CA HIS A 323 -8.27 -13.94 32.70
C HIS A 323 -6.85 -14.49 32.59
#